data_AF-A0AA86THE7-F1
#
_entry.id   AF-A0AA86THE7-F1
#
_cell.length_a   1.000
_cell.length_b   1.000
_cell.length_c   1.000
_cell.angle_alpha   90.00
_cell.angle_beta   90.00
_cell.angle_gamma   90.00
#
_symmetry.space_group_name_H-M   'P 1'
#
loop_
_entity.id
_entity.type
_entity.pdbx_description
1 polymer ?
#
loop_
_entity_poly.entity_id
_entity_poly.type
_entity_poly.pdbx_seq_one_letter_code
_entity_poly.pdbx_strand_id
1 'polypeptide(L)'
;MCMQKSDWFVAAQAGDLATIKKLINKNKGIFDKRESDPANNCFHGFSALHYATIANKVDVVKFLLGHELLLQTQEAASMACPGFSAKAILKVAGSSNCLQLAILKKHTELITIIVQFLAENEVLRTQFIGQLNQMKQTSLCIAAVCGYEEAAQLISNPLFNKELGLVQGPFSIGAIGACYARLPILQQIHTVFQANIQQIAEMFLFRDTGFKSAVDLASVSNKNEKVAVSEADYAQVLVLTQDLTSQAFRWARGNKFELTTAFLLGKSIESYFGAEFEAEMQLIDATKKNDTEENLKKMKESKRTTKVEELKETDSKKVVKQTLLPIDIEKTEAKPETKE
;
A
#
# COMPACT_ATOMS: atom_id res chain seq x y z
N MET A 1 -16.86 28.73 31.91
CA MET A 1 -16.65 27.31 31.56
C MET A 1 -17.56 26.97 30.39
N CYS A 2 -16.98 26.63 29.23
CA CYS A 2 -17.74 26.20 28.07
C CYS A 2 -18.30 24.79 28.37
N MET A 3 -19.59 24.69 28.72
CA MET A 3 -20.28 23.40 28.86
C MET A 3 -20.41 22.78 27.48
N GLN A 4 -19.38 22.06 27.05
CA GLN A 4 -19.51 21.26 25.85
C GLN A 4 -20.61 20.23 26.07
N LYS A 5 -21.50 20.07 25.07
CA LYS A 5 -22.66 19.17 25.14
C LYS A 5 -22.19 17.72 25.20
N SER A 6 -21.97 17.22 26.42
CA SER A 6 -21.67 15.82 26.72
C SER A 6 -22.60 14.86 25.99
N ASP A 7 -23.85 15.25 25.83
CA ASP A 7 -24.94 14.38 25.37
C ASP A 7 -24.70 13.81 23.96
N TRP A 8 -24.00 14.52 23.07
CA TRP A 8 -23.72 14.03 21.70
C TRP A 8 -22.74 12.84 21.71
N PHE A 9 -21.60 13.01 22.38
CA PHE A 9 -20.57 11.98 22.45
C PHE A 9 -20.99 10.83 23.38
N VAL A 10 -21.67 11.16 24.48
CA VAL A 10 -22.26 10.16 25.39
C VAL A 10 -23.33 9.34 24.69
N ALA A 11 -24.21 9.94 23.89
CA ALA A 11 -25.20 9.20 23.10
C ALA A 11 -24.53 8.26 22.10
N ALA A 12 -23.46 8.72 21.42
CA ALA A 12 -22.73 7.89 20.45
C ALA A 12 -22.08 6.68 21.13
N GLN A 13 -21.43 6.91 22.27
CA GLN A 13 -20.80 5.87 23.08
C GLN A 13 -21.82 4.90 23.69
N ALA A 14 -23.00 5.40 24.10
CA ALA A 14 -24.07 4.59 24.68
C ALA A 14 -24.84 3.78 23.63
N GLY A 15 -24.82 4.20 22.35
CA GLY A 15 -25.61 3.59 21.29
C GLY A 15 -27.02 4.17 21.14
N ASP A 16 -27.27 5.37 21.68
CA ASP A 16 -28.56 6.05 21.58
C ASP A 16 -28.74 6.69 20.18
N LEU A 17 -29.12 5.85 19.22
CA LEU A 17 -29.35 6.25 17.84
C LEU A 17 -30.44 7.33 17.72
N ALA A 18 -31.44 7.34 18.59
CA ALA A 18 -32.52 8.33 18.54
C ALA A 18 -32.00 9.73 18.85
N THR A 19 -31.19 9.87 19.91
CA THR A 19 -30.52 11.13 20.24
C THR A 19 -29.52 11.54 19.17
N ILE A 20 -28.78 10.58 18.60
CA ILE A 20 -27.85 10.86 17.49
C ILE A 20 -28.60 11.42 16.27
N LYS A 21 -29.70 10.79 15.84
CA LYS A 21 -30.52 11.30 14.74
C LYS A 21 -31.09 12.70 15.02
N LYS A 22 -31.48 12.97 16.26
CA LYS A 22 -32.00 14.29 16.67
C LYS A 22 -30.92 15.39 16.63
N LEU A 23 -29.67 15.06 16.93
CA LEU A 23 -28.58 16.03 17.09
C LEU A 23 -27.67 16.18 15.86
N ILE A 24 -27.69 15.25 14.91
CA ILE A 24 -26.75 15.20 13.77
C ILE A 24 -26.58 16.52 13.02
N ASN A 25 -27.67 17.24 12.74
CA ASN A 25 -27.64 18.48 11.97
C ASN A 25 -26.88 19.61 12.68
N LYS A 26 -26.82 19.58 14.01
CA LYS A 26 -26.15 20.59 14.84
C LYS A 26 -24.74 20.17 15.24
N ASN A 27 -24.45 18.86 15.25
CA ASN A 27 -23.28 18.31 15.92
C ASN A 27 -22.33 17.50 15.03
N LYS A 28 -22.70 17.18 13.78
CA LYS A 28 -21.80 16.48 12.84
C LYS A 28 -20.49 17.23 12.66
N GLY A 29 -19.37 16.51 12.66
CA GLY A 29 -18.04 17.10 12.45
C GLY A 29 -17.46 17.84 13.66
N ILE A 30 -18.14 17.81 14.81
CA ILE A 30 -17.61 18.34 16.07
C ILE A 30 -16.77 17.27 16.77
N PHE A 31 -15.69 17.71 17.40
CA PHE A 31 -14.79 16.88 18.19
C PHE A 31 -14.92 17.16 19.68
N ASP A 32 -14.73 16.13 20.48
CA ASP A 32 -14.76 16.22 21.93
C ASP A 32 -13.61 17.07 22.45
N LYS A 33 -13.93 18.00 23.35
CA LYS A 33 -12.99 18.94 23.98
C LYS A 33 -12.88 18.67 25.48
N ARG A 34 -13.58 17.67 26.03
CA ARG A 34 -13.35 17.19 27.39
C ARG A 34 -11.91 16.72 27.54
N GLU A 35 -11.42 16.74 28.78
CA GLU A 35 -10.13 16.14 29.11
C GLU A 35 -10.21 14.62 28.89
N SER A 36 -9.13 14.04 28.40
CA SER A 36 -9.05 12.60 28.19
C SER A 36 -9.10 11.86 29.53
N ASP A 37 -10.04 10.94 29.66
CA ASP A 37 -10.18 10.02 30.78
C ASP A 37 -10.29 8.58 30.23
N PRO A 38 -9.15 7.87 30.08
CA PRO A 38 -9.13 6.52 29.55
C PRO A 38 -9.95 5.52 30.37
N ALA A 39 -10.14 5.75 31.68
CA ALA A 39 -10.92 4.85 32.52
C ALA A 39 -12.41 4.86 32.13
N ASN A 40 -12.91 6.02 31.70
CA ASN A 40 -14.28 6.20 31.21
C ASN A 40 -14.39 6.17 29.68
N ASN A 41 -13.32 5.78 28.98
CA ASN A 41 -13.22 5.84 27.52
C ASN A 41 -13.61 7.23 26.97
N CYS A 42 -13.19 8.31 27.63
CA CYS A 42 -13.33 9.68 27.16
C CYS A 42 -11.98 10.13 26.57
N PHE A 43 -11.98 10.63 25.35
CA PHE A 43 -10.76 10.97 24.61
C PHE A 43 -10.93 12.32 23.92
N HIS A 44 -10.06 13.27 24.27
CA HIS A 44 -9.99 14.56 23.59
C HIS A 44 -9.75 14.37 22.09
N GLY A 45 -10.44 15.14 21.27
CA GLY A 45 -10.25 15.12 19.82
C GLY A 45 -10.94 13.95 19.11
N PHE A 46 -11.85 13.22 19.78
CA PHE A 46 -12.65 12.16 19.15
C PHE A 46 -13.99 12.70 18.64
N SER A 47 -14.46 12.20 17.49
CA SER A 47 -15.80 12.48 16.97
C SER A 47 -16.81 11.48 17.53
N ALA A 48 -18.10 11.67 17.25
CA ALA A 48 -19.12 10.69 17.63
C ALA A 48 -18.89 9.33 16.95
N LEU A 49 -18.50 9.30 15.68
CA LEU A 49 -18.18 8.05 14.98
C LEU A 49 -17.02 7.29 15.67
N HIS A 50 -15.98 7.99 16.15
CA HIS A 50 -14.91 7.32 16.89
C HIS A 50 -15.42 6.69 18.18
N TYR A 51 -16.23 7.40 18.97
CA TYR A 51 -16.82 6.86 20.20
C TYR A 51 -17.75 5.66 19.96
N ALA A 52 -18.63 5.76 18.97
CA ALA A 52 -19.51 4.67 18.59
C ALA A 52 -18.72 3.44 18.13
N THR A 53 -17.63 3.66 17.37
CA THR A 53 -16.74 2.61 16.90
C THR A 53 -16.06 1.87 18.06
N ILE A 54 -15.45 2.60 19.00
CA ILE A 54 -14.69 1.99 20.10
C ILE A 54 -15.58 1.35 21.17
N ALA A 55 -16.87 1.72 21.22
CA ALA A 55 -17.89 1.14 22.09
C ALA A 55 -18.74 0.06 21.39
N ASN A 56 -18.38 -0.32 20.16
CA ASN A 56 -19.05 -1.32 19.32
C ASN A 56 -20.55 -1.05 19.11
N LYS A 57 -20.95 0.20 18.87
CA LYS A 57 -22.36 0.59 18.68
C LYS A 57 -22.74 0.55 17.20
N VAL A 58 -22.97 -0.66 16.70
CA VAL A 58 -23.23 -0.99 15.29
C VAL A 58 -24.22 -0.04 14.60
N ASP A 59 -25.40 0.16 15.18
CA ASP A 59 -26.45 0.96 14.53
C ASP A 59 -26.09 2.45 14.44
N VAL A 60 -25.40 2.97 15.47
CA VAL A 60 -24.89 4.35 15.46
C VAL A 60 -23.75 4.49 14.45
N VAL A 61 -22.84 3.51 14.38
CA VAL A 61 -21.77 3.51 13.38
C VAL A 61 -22.36 3.53 11.98
N LYS A 62 -23.26 2.59 11.63
CA LYS A 62 -23.94 2.54 10.32
C LYS A 62 -24.55 3.88 9.94
N PHE A 63 -25.24 4.54 10.87
CA PHE A 63 -25.81 5.86 10.63
C PHE A 63 -24.74 6.95 10.42
N LEU A 64 -23.68 6.97 11.24
CA LEU A 64 -22.65 8.00 11.18
C LEU A 64 -21.65 7.84 10.03
N LEU A 65 -21.53 6.67 9.39
CA LEU A 65 -20.64 6.48 8.22
C LEU A 65 -20.96 7.48 7.08
N GLY A 66 -22.24 7.76 6.84
CA GLY A 66 -22.65 8.75 5.83
C GLY A 66 -22.36 10.21 6.18
N HIS A 67 -21.86 10.48 7.39
CA HIS A 67 -21.70 11.85 7.91
C HIS A 67 -20.27 12.16 8.40
N GLU A 68 -19.59 11.18 8.98
CA GLU A 68 -18.34 11.39 9.72
C GLU A 68 -17.22 10.43 9.30
N LEU A 69 -17.41 9.59 8.26
CA LEU A 69 -16.44 8.57 7.84
C LEU A 69 -15.02 9.13 7.63
N LEU A 70 -14.91 10.30 7.00
CA LEU A 70 -13.61 10.91 6.66
C LEU A 70 -12.96 11.66 7.82
N LEU A 71 -13.62 11.76 8.98
CA LEU A 71 -13.02 12.37 10.15
C LEU A 71 -11.93 11.45 10.71
N GLN A 72 -10.85 12.06 11.16
CA GLN A 72 -9.75 11.40 11.85
C GLN A 72 -9.62 12.00 13.25
N THR A 73 -9.08 11.25 14.21
CA THR A 73 -8.85 11.75 15.57
C THR A 73 -7.94 12.99 15.53
N GLN A 74 -8.18 13.97 16.39
CA GLN A 74 -7.32 15.18 16.42
C GLN A 74 -6.03 14.95 17.19
N GLU A 75 -6.07 14.09 18.21
CA GLU A 75 -4.97 13.84 19.13
C GLU A 75 -4.72 12.34 19.32
N ALA A 76 -3.52 12.03 19.84
CA ALA A 76 -3.18 10.69 20.24
C ALA A 76 -3.89 10.32 21.55
N ALA A 77 -4.29 9.06 21.70
CA ALA A 77 -5.00 8.57 22.87
C ALA A 77 -4.44 7.23 23.34
N SER A 78 -4.31 7.06 24.66
CA SER A 78 -3.93 5.77 25.25
C SER A 78 -5.19 4.97 25.55
N MET A 79 -5.36 3.81 24.92
CA MET A 79 -6.56 3.00 25.10
C MET A 79 -6.28 1.50 25.03
N ALA A 80 -7.21 0.70 25.57
CA ALA A 80 -7.16 -0.75 25.48
C ALA A 80 -7.38 -1.23 24.04
N CYS A 81 -6.40 -1.97 23.50
CA CYS A 81 -6.34 -2.45 22.12
C CYS A 81 -6.30 -3.99 22.10
N PRO A 82 -7.44 -4.67 22.34
CA PRO A 82 -7.51 -6.13 22.35
C PRO A 82 -7.15 -6.77 21.00
N GLY A 83 -7.17 -6.01 19.91
CA GLY A 83 -6.67 -6.45 18.60
C GLY A 83 -5.17 -6.73 18.58
N PHE A 84 -4.38 -6.10 19.47
CA PHE A 84 -2.95 -6.38 19.61
C PHE A 84 -2.67 -7.47 20.64
N SER A 85 -3.24 -7.33 21.84
CA SER A 85 -3.28 -8.36 22.87
C SER A 85 -4.36 -8.04 23.90
N ALA A 86 -4.87 -9.04 24.62
CA ALA A 86 -6.00 -8.89 25.55
C ALA A 86 -5.79 -7.81 26.65
N LYS A 87 -4.54 -7.49 27.00
CA LYS A 87 -4.18 -6.51 28.04
C LYS A 87 -3.41 -5.31 27.49
N ALA A 88 -3.25 -5.20 26.18
CA ALA A 88 -2.47 -4.13 25.59
C ALA A 88 -3.19 -2.78 25.76
N ILE A 89 -2.47 -1.81 26.33
CA ILE A 89 -2.82 -0.40 26.26
C ILE A 89 -1.82 0.22 25.30
N LEU A 90 -2.31 0.72 24.17
CA LEU A 90 -1.47 1.34 23.15
C LEU A 90 -1.77 2.83 23.06
N LYS A 91 -0.74 3.62 22.77
CA LYS A 91 -0.90 5.02 22.37
C LYS A 91 -1.27 5.05 20.89
N VAL A 92 -2.56 5.15 20.62
CA VAL A 92 -3.11 5.34 19.27
C VAL A 92 -2.71 6.72 18.78
N ALA A 93 -2.15 6.79 17.59
CA ALA A 93 -1.72 8.06 17.00
C ALA A 93 -2.92 8.97 16.72
N GLY A 94 -2.69 10.29 16.75
CA GLY A 94 -3.64 11.24 16.17
C GLY A 94 -3.79 10.98 14.67
N SER A 95 -4.83 11.56 14.08
CA SER A 95 -5.24 11.31 12.71
C SER A 95 -5.57 9.83 12.43
N SER A 96 -5.99 9.07 13.44
CA SER A 96 -6.49 7.71 13.22
C SER A 96 -7.95 7.76 12.77
N ASN A 97 -8.31 6.96 11.77
CA ASN A 97 -9.69 6.89 11.27
C ASN A 97 -10.52 5.79 11.98
N CYS A 98 -11.83 5.74 11.73
CA CYS A 98 -12.70 4.76 12.37
C CYS A 98 -12.34 3.30 12.05
N LEU A 99 -11.85 2.98 10.85
CA LEU A 99 -11.45 1.61 10.50
C LEU A 99 -10.24 1.16 11.33
N GLN A 100 -9.23 2.02 11.47
CA GLN A 100 -8.06 1.75 12.31
C GLN A 100 -8.46 1.51 13.77
N LEU A 101 -9.39 2.31 14.30
CA LEU A 101 -9.94 2.11 15.65
C LEU A 101 -10.71 0.79 15.78
N ALA A 102 -11.55 0.44 14.79
CA ALA A 102 -12.27 -0.83 14.78
C ALA A 102 -11.30 -2.03 14.77
N ILE A 103 -10.21 -1.94 14.00
CA ILE A 103 -9.16 -2.96 13.95
C ILE A 103 -8.48 -3.13 15.31
N LEU A 104 -8.04 -2.03 15.93
CA LEU A 104 -7.38 -2.03 17.25
C LEU A 104 -8.28 -2.59 18.35
N LYS A 105 -9.60 -2.35 18.25
CA LYS A 105 -10.60 -2.84 19.20
C LYS A 105 -11.09 -4.26 18.89
N LYS A 106 -10.63 -4.89 17.81
CA LYS A 106 -11.07 -6.22 17.34
C LYS A 106 -12.60 -6.29 17.15
N HIS A 107 -13.20 -5.22 16.65
CA HIS A 107 -14.63 -5.16 16.37
C HIS A 107 -14.91 -5.67 14.94
N THR A 108 -14.82 -6.98 14.75
CA THR A 108 -14.85 -7.64 13.43
C THR A 108 -16.12 -7.35 12.62
N GLU A 109 -17.27 -7.25 13.28
CA GLU A 109 -18.53 -6.83 12.66
C GLU A 109 -18.43 -5.41 12.08
N LEU A 110 -17.87 -4.46 12.84
CA LEU A 110 -17.68 -3.09 12.36
C LEU A 110 -16.67 -2.99 11.23
N ILE A 111 -15.60 -3.78 11.26
CA ILE A 111 -14.64 -3.85 10.14
C ILE A 111 -15.38 -4.24 8.86
N THR A 112 -16.20 -5.29 8.93
CA THR A 112 -17.00 -5.76 7.79
C THR A 112 -17.96 -4.67 7.30
N ILE A 113 -18.69 -4.02 8.20
CA ILE A 113 -19.64 -2.94 7.87
C ILE A 113 -18.93 -1.76 7.20
N ILE A 114 -17.80 -1.31 7.73
CA ILE A 114 -17.05 -0.17 7.20
C ILE A 114 -16.51 -0.51 5.81
N VAL A 115 -15.95 -1.70 5.62
CA VAL A 115 -15.43 -2.17 4.33
C VAL A 115 -16.55 -2.27 3.29
N GLN A 116 -17.70 -2.84 3.66
CA GLN A 116 -18.87 -2.92 2.78
C GLN A 116 -19.37 -1.52 2.38
N PHE A 117 -19.47 -0.60 3.34
CA PHE A 117 -19.85 0.78 3.06
C PHE A 117 -18.89 1.45 2.06
N LEU A 118 -17.57 1.24 2.20
CA LEU A 118 -16.57 1.74 1.26
C LEU A 118 -16.68 1.07 -0.13
N ALA A 119 -17.04 -0.21 -0.20
CA ALA A 119 -17.26 -0.91 -1.46
C ALA A 119 -18.40 -0.25 -2.27
N GLU A 120 -19.47 0.14 -1.57
CA GLU A 120 -20.67 0.76 -2.14
C GLU A 120 -20.52 2.25 -2.45
N ASN A 121 -19.53 2.93 -1.87
CA ASN A 121 -19.37 4.39 -1.98
C ASN A 121 -18.01 4.78 -2.56
N GLU A 122 -17.86 4.72 -3.89
CA GLU A 122 -16.59 4.96 -4.58
C GLU A 122 -15.92 6.30 -4.26
N VAL A 123 -16.68 7.40 -4.24
CA VAL A 123 -16.13 8.73 -3.95
C VAL A 123 -15.50 8.76 -2.55
N LEU A 124 -16.22 8.26 -1.54
CA LEU A 124 -15.71 8.19 -0.17
C LEU A 124 -14.53 7.22 -0.06
N ARG A 125 -14.59 6.07 -0.75
CA ARG A 125 -13.50 5.09 -0.81
C ARG A 125 -12.19 5.71 -1.26
N THR A 126 -12.20 6.45 -2.37
CA THR A 126 -10.96 7.06 -2.90
C THR A 126 -10.34 8.08 -1.95
N GLN A 127 -11.15 8.73 -1.12
CA GLN A 127 -10.71 9.70 -0.10
C GLN A 127 -10.27 9.04 1.21
N PHE A 128 -10.83 7.87 1.53
CA PHE A 128 -10.59 7.14 2.78
C PHE A 128 -9.39 6.18 2.69
N ILE A 129 -9.30 5.40 1.62
CA ILE A 129 -8.25 4.37 1.46
C ILE A 129 -6.88 5.02 1.26
N GLY A 130 -5.92 4.61 2.08
CA GLY A 130 -4.57 5.16 2.10
C GLY A 130 -4.41 6.40 2.97
N GLN A 131 -5.42 6.80 3.73
CA GLN A 131 -5.25 7.81 4.77
C GLN A 131 -4.19 7.36 5.79
N LEU A 132 -3.26 8.26 6.07
CA LEU A 132 -2.19 8.06 7.04
C LEU A 132 -2.53 8.73 8.35
N ASN A 133 -2.25 8.06 9.46
CA ASN A 133 -2.26 8.70 10.77
C ASN A 133 -0.96 9.51 11.00
N GLN A 134 -0.82 10.15 12.17
CA GLN A 134 0.37 10.93 12.51
C GLN A 134 1.67 10.10 12.55
N MET A 135 1.57 8.78 12.74
CA MET A 135 2.68 7.83 12.67
C MET A 135 2.92 7.27 11.25
N LYS A 136 2.27 7.84 10.22
CA LYS A 136 2.38 7.40 8.83
C LYS A 136 1.91 5.95 8.60
N GLN A 137 0.93 5.49 9.39
CA GLN A 137 0.35 4.15 9.25
C GLN A 137 -0.99 4.22 8.53
N THR A 138 -1.22 3.31 7.58
CA THR A 138 -2.52 3.09 6.94
C THR A 138 -3.36 2.09 7.73
N SER A 139 -4.55 1.75 7.23
CA SER A 139 -5.40 0.71 7.83
C SER A 139 -4.73 -0.67 7.77
N LEU A 140 -4.07 -1.01 6.66
CA LEU A 140 -3.30 -2.26 6.53
C LEU A 140 -2.10 -2.33 7.49
N CYS A 141 -1.42 -1.20 7.76
CA CYS A 141 -0.37 -1.17 8.79
C CYS A 141 -0.92 -1.54 10.18
N ILE A 142 -2.08 -0.98 10.55
CA ILE A 142 -2.73 -1.29 11.83
C ILE A 142 -3.22 -2.74 11.89
N ALA A 143 -3.75 -3.26 10.78
CA ALA A 143 -4.09 -4.68 10.64
C ALA A 143 -2.85 -5.57 10.85
N ALA A 144 -1.72 -5.20 10.22
CA ALA A 144 -0.45 -5.91 10.34
C ALA A 144 0.10 -5.90 11.79
N VAL A 145 -0.09 -4.81 12.54
CA VAL A 145 0.30 -4.75 13.95
C VAL A 145 -0.57 -5.68 14.82
N CYS A 146 -1.88 -5.74 14.55
CA CYS A 146 -2.84 -6.54 15.31
C CYS A 146 -2.72 -8.03 15.02
N GLY A 147 -2.64 -8.42 13.74
CA GLY A 147 -2.28 -9.78 13.33
C GLY A 147 -3.30 -10.88 13.60
N TYR A 148 -4.57 -10.56 13.86
CA TYR A 148 -5.66 -11.55 13.90
C TYR A 148 -6.28 -11.77 12.52
N GLU A 149 -6.89 -12.92 12.31
CA GLU A 149 -7.38 -13.41 11.00
C GLU A 149 -8.28 -12.41 10.26
N GLU A 150 -9.30 -11.88 10.92
CA GLU A 150 -10.27 -10.98 10.28
C GLU A 150 -9.64 -9.64 9.85
N ALA A 151 -8.61 -9.17 10.56
CA ALA A 151 -7.84 -8.00 10.11
C ALA A 151 -6.91 -8.35 8.95
N ALA A 152 -6.31 -9.55 8.96
CA ALA A 152 -5.45 -10.01 7.88
C ALA A 152 -6.20 -10.13 6.54
N GLN A 153 -7.48 -10.50 6.57
CA GLN A 153 -8.33 -10.56 5.37
C GLN A 153 -8.44 -9.22 4.61
N LEU A 154 -8.16 -8.08 5.26
CA LEU A 154 -8.11 -6.79 4.57
C LEU A 154 -7.01 -6.72 3.49
N ILE A 155 -5.92 -7.48 3.66
CA ILE A 155 -4.80 -7.53 2.70
C ILE A 155 -5.26 -8.17 1.38
N SER A 156 -6.14 -9.16 1.47
CA SER A 156 -6.69 -9.85 0.30
C SER A 156 -7.88 -9.14 -0.33
N ASN A 157 -8.32 -8.02 0.26
CA ASN A 157 -9.43 -7.24 -0.26
C ASN A 157 -8.92 -6.23 -1.32
N PRO A 158 -9.38 -6.32 -2.58
CA PRO A 158 -8.90 -5.44 -3.66
C PRO A 158 -9.08 -3.94 -3.40
N LEU A 159 -10.01 -3.55 -2.52
CA LEU A 159 -10.21 -2.15 -2.13
C LEU A 159 -8.95 -1.54 -1.51
N PHE A 160 -8.09 -2.36 -0.89
CA PHE A 160 -6.88 -1.91 -0.20
C PHE A 160 -5.59 -2.13 -1.00
N ASN A 161 -5.65 -2.57 -2.27
CA ASN A 161 -4.46 -2.78 -3.12
C ASN A 161 -3.57 -1.53 -3.18
N LYS A 162 -4.17 -0.33 -3.17
CA LYS A 162 -3.45 0.94 -3.12
C LYS A 162 -2.53 1.01 -1.90
N GLU A 163 -2.99 0.57 -0.71
CA GLU A 163 -2.23 0.66 0.54
C GLU A 163 -1.00 -0.24 0.56
N LEU A 164 -0.99 -1.35 -0.20
CA LEU A 164 0.17 -2.26 -0.29
C LEU A 164 1.45 -1.54 -0.73
N GLY A 165 1.34 -0.49 -1.55
CA GLY A 165 2.47 0.30 -2.04
C GLY A 165 2.69 1.63 -1.33
N LEU A 166 1.83 2.05 -0.39
CA LEU A 166 1.88 3.41 0.19
C LEU A 166 2.96 3.57 1.26
N VAL A 167 3.29 2.52 1.99
CA VAL A 167 4.20 2.59 3.12
C VAL A 167 5.41 1.71 2.85
N GLN A 168 6.55 2.36 2.61
CA GLN A 168 7.86 1.72 2.50
C GLN A 168 8.63 1.87 3.82
N GLY A 169 9.64 1.03 4.03
CA GLY A 169 10.47 1.10 5.24
C GLY A 169 9.94 0.34 6.43
N PRO A 170 10.31 0.77 7.66
CA PRO A 170 10.04 0.01 8.88
C PRO A 170 8.54 -0.17 9.17
N PHE A 171 7.70 0.60 8.48
CA PHE A 171 6.24 0.57 8.64
C PHE A 171 5.53 -0.16 7.48
N SER A 172 6.28 -0.77 6.56
CA SER A 172 5.69 -1.60 5.52
C SER A 172 4.99 -2.80 6.16
N ILE A 173 3.88 -3.26 5.59
CA ILE A 173 3.10 -4.35 6.20
C ILE A 173 3.89 -5.66 6.28
N GLY A 174 4.79 -5.92 5.33
CA GLY A 174 5.71 -7.05 5.35
C GLY A 174 6.74 -6.95 6.47
N ALA A 175 7.34 -5.76 6.67
CA ALA A 175 8.27 -5.50 7.77
C ALA A 175 7.58 -5.62 9.14
N ILE A 176 6.36 -5.09 9.28
CA ILE A 176 5.55 -5.22 10.51
C ILE A 176 5.21 -6.70 10.75
N GLY A 177 4.70 -7.41 9.73
CA GLY A 177 4.36 -8.83 9.85
C GLY A 177 5.54 -9.70 10.26
N ALA A 178 6.72 -9.44 9.69
CA ALA A 178 7.97 -10.10 10.06
C ALA A 178 8.42 -9.75 11.49
N CYS A 179 8.46 -8.45 11.84
CA CYS A 179 8.95 -7.96 13.13
C CYS A 179 8.10 -8.48 14.30
N TYR A 180 6.78 -8.42 14.18
CA TYR A 180 5.83 -8.86 15.21
C TYR A 180 5.43 -10.33 15.10
N ALA A 181 6.01 -11.07 14.16
CA ALA A 181 5.70 -12.47 13.88
C ALA A 181 4.20 -12.74 13.70
N ARG A 182 3.55 -11.94 12.85
CA ARG A 182 2.12 -12.08 12.52
C ARG A 182 1.94 -13.03 11.34
N LEU A 183 1.86 -14.33 11.64
CA LEU A 183 1.67 -15.37 10.64
C LEU A 183 0.48 -15.12 9.68
N PRO A 184 -0.74 -14.75 10.16
CA PRO A 184 -1.87 -14.52 9.27
C PRO A 184 -1.62 -13.42 8.24
N ILE A 185 -0.88 -12.38 8.63
CA ILE A 185 -0.52 -11.26 7.75
C ILE A 185 0.37 -11.73 6.60
N LEU A 186 1.42 -12.48 6.91
CA LEU A 186 2.34 -12.99 5.89
C LEU A 186 1.67 -14.01 4.97
N GLN A 187 0.76 -14.85 5.50
CA GLN A 187 -0.03 -15.79 4.70
C GLN A 187 -0.94 -15.07 3.69
N GLN A 188 -1.60 -13.98 4.10
CA GLN A 188 -2.44 -13.19 3.19
C GLN A 188 -1.59 -12.46 2.15
N ILE A 189 -0.45 -11.87 2.53
CA ILE A 189 0.50 -11.27 1.57
C ILE A 189 0.97 -12.31 0.54
N HIS A 190 1.31 -13.52 0.98
CA HIS A 190 1.71 -14.61 0.10
C HIS A 190 0.60 -14.99 -0.88
N THR A 191 -0.65 -15.03 -0.43
CA THR A 191 -1.81 -15.31 -1.27
C THR A 191 -2.00 -14.27 -2.39
N VAL A 192 -1.77 -12.99 -2.10
CA VAL A 192 -1.91 -11.91 -3.08
C VAL A 192 -0.61 -11.54 -3.80
N PHE A 193 0.47 -12.28 -3.57
CA PHE A 193 1.82 -11.94 -4.06
C PHE A 193 1.82 -11.75 -5.58
N GLN A 194 1.33 -12.74 -6.34
CA GLN A 194 1.38 -12.72 -7.80
C GLN A 194 0.55 -11.58 -8.40
N ALA A 195 -0.61 -11.27 -7.81
CA ALA A 195 -1.48 -10.19 -8.28
C ALA A 195 -0.91 -8.80 -7.99
N ASN A 196 0.01 -8.66 -7.03
CA ASN A 196 0.57 -7.38 -6.57
C ASN A 196 2.11 -7.44 -6.51
N ILE A 197 2.73 -8.16 -7.44
CA ILE A 197 4.14 -8.55 -7.35
C ILE A 197 5.09 -7.36 -7.28
N GLN A 198 4.81 -6.27 -8.00
CA GLN A 198 5.64 -5.08 -7.97
C GLN A 198 5.65 -4.43 -6.58
N GLN A 199 4.46 -4.17 -6.01
CA GLN A 199 4.32 -3.49 -4.72
C GLN A 199 4.90 -4.35 -3.60
N ILE A 200 4.64 -5.66 -3.63
CA ILE A 200 5.13 -6.59 -2.61
C ILE A 200 6.64 -6.81 -2.76
N ALA A 201 7.18 -6.83 -3.98
CA ALA A 201 8.63 -6.92 -4.16
C ALA A 201 9.35 -5.69 -3.62
N GLU A 202 8.85 -4.48 -3.91
CA GLU A 202 9.36 -3.24 -3.32
C GLU A 202 9.29 -3.28 -1.78
N MET A 203 8.18 -3.78 -1.23
CA MET A 203 7.97 -3.89 0.22
C MET A 203 8.98 -4.81 0.92
N PHE A 204 9.29 -5.98 0.35
CA PHE A 204 10.18 -6.97 0.98
C PHE A 204 11.67 -6.73 0.70
N LEU A 205 12.00 -6.02 -0.39
CA LEU A 205 13.38 -5.67 -0.73
C LEU A 205 13.81 -4.31 -0.19
N PHE A 206 12.87 -3.52 0.35
CA PHE A 206 13.21 -2.29 1.06
C PHE A 206 13.90 -2.59 2.40
N ARG A 207 14.84 -1.73 2.79
CA ARG A 207 15.50 -1.77 4.10
C ARG A 207 15.12 -0.56 4.94
N ASP A 208 14.87 -0.77 6.22
CA ASP A 208 14.58 0.33 7.14
C ASP A 208 15.76 1.30 7.33
N THR A 209 15.55 2.33 8.15
CA THR A 209 16.59 3.32 8.47
C THR A 209 17.77 2.75 9.25
N GLY A 210 17.63 1.56 9.83
CA GLY A 210 18.69 0.77 10.46
C GLY A 210 19.31 -0.26 9.50
N PHE A 211 19.02 -0.15 8.20
CA PHE A 211 19.47 -1.06 7.14
C PHE A 211 19.01 -2.51 7.33
N LYS A 212 17.88 -2.76 8.01
CA LYS A 212 17.30 -4.09 8.18
C LYS A 212 16.21 -4.35 7.15
N SER A 213 16.28 -5.50 6.49
CA SER A 213 15.21 -6.03 5.64
C SER A 213 14.13 -6.74 6.46
N ALA A 214 13.03 -7.14 5.83
CA ALA A 214 12.02 -7.97 6.46
C ALA A 214 12.61 -9.30 7.01
N VAL A 215 13.53 -9.94 6.29
CA VAL A 215 14.21 -11.17 6.75
C VAL A 215 15.09 -10.91 7.97
N ASP A 216 15.82 -9.79 7.97
CA ASP A 216 16.63 -9.39 9.13
C ASP A 216 15.71 -9.17 10.36
N LEU A 217 14.57 -8.49 10.17
CA LEU A 217 13.59 -8.22 11.23
C LEU A 217 12.92 -9.51 11.75
N ALA A 218 12.56 -10.44 10.86
CA ALA A 218 12.01 -11.75 11.23
C ALA A 218 13.00 -12.55 12.10
N SER A 219 14.29 -12.46 11.80
CA SER A 219 15.35 -13.24 12.46
C SER A 219 15.75 -12.71 13.84
N VAL A 220 15.50 -11.43 14.14
CA VAL A 220 15.79 -10.87 15.46
C VAL A 220 14.85 -11.50 16.49
N SER A 221 15.42 -12.20 17.48
CA SER A 221 14.69 -12.74 18.63
C SER A 221 14.23 -11.59 19.54
N ASN A 222 13.24 -10.81 19.11
CA ASN A 222 12.77 -9.68 19.89
C ASN A 222 11.87 -10.19 21.03
N LYS A 223 12.52 -10.61 22.14
CA LYS A 223 11.87 -11.15 23.35
C LYS A 223 10.81 -10.21 23.93
N ASN A 224 10.87 -8.92 23.60
CA ASN A 224 10.03 -7.88 24.22
C ASN A 224 8.80 -7.49 23.39
N GLU A 225 8.70 -7.87 22.11
CA GLU A 225 7.65 -7.36 21.21
C GLU A 225 6.76 -8.45 20.58
N LYS A 226 7.16 -9.73 20.69
CA LYS A 226 6.42 -10.88 20.15
C LYS A 226 5.45 -11.46 21.20
N VAL A 227 4.58 -10.61 21.72
CA VAL A 227 3.62 -11.01 22.76
C VAL A 227 2.69 -12.10 22.21
N ALA A 228 2.70 -13.27 22.86
CA ALA A 228 1.79 -14.39 22.60
C ALA A 228 1.90 -15.05 21.21
N VAL A 229 3.09 -15.12 20.61
CA VAL A 229 3.34 -15.92 19.39
C VAL A 229 3.94 -17.27 19.78
N SER A 230 3.40 -18.37 19.25
CA SER A 230 3.94 -19.71 19.50
C SER A 230 5.29 -19.91 18.77
N GLU A 231 6.15 -20.79 19.27
CA GLU A 231 7.41 -21.11 18.59
C GLU A 231 7.17 -21.67 17.18
N ALA A 232 6.09 -22.43 16.99
CA ALA A 232 5.69 -22.97 15.70
C ALA A 232 5.29 -21.87 14.71
N ASP A 233 4.49 -20.88 15.14
CA ASP A 233 4.12 -19.74 14.29
C ASP A 233 5.34 -18.88 13.96
N TYR A 234 6.26 -18.72 14.93
CA TYR A 234 7.50 -17.99 14.71
C TYR A 234 8.39 -18.65 13.65
N ALA A 235 8.55 -19.97 13.70
CA ALA A 235 9.28 -20.71 12.67
C ALA A 235 8.63 -20.54 11.29
N GLN A 236 7.30 -20.61 11.22
CA GLN A 236 6.56 -20.40 9.96
C GLN A 236 6.71 -18.97 9.42
N VAL A 237 6.69 -17.95 10.29
CA VAL A 237 6.96 -16.56 9.92
C VAL A 237 8.32 -16.41 9.25
N LEU A 238 9.36 -17.03 9.80
CA LEU A 238 10.71 -16.96 9.24
C LEU A 238 10.73 -17.58 7.84
N VAL A 239 10.17 -18.78 7.68
CA VAL A 239 10.09 -19.48 6.39
C VAL A 239 9.31 -18.66 5.36
N LEU A 240 8.13 -18.15 5.70
CA LEU A 240 7.32 -17.35 4.79
C LEU A 240 7.99 -16.03 4.42
N THR A 241 8.67 -15.38 5.38
CA THR A 241 9.39 -14.13 5.10
C THR A 241 10.55 -14.38 4.13
N GLN A 242 11.32 -15.46 4.33
CA GLN A 242 12.40 -15.86 3.41
C GLN A 242 11.86 -16.19 2.02
N ASP A 243 10.77 -16.93 1.92
CA ASP A 243 10.14 -17.28 0.65
C ASP A 243 9.63 -16.04 -0.09
N LEU A 244 8.87 -15.17 0.58
CA LEU A 244 8.37 -13.91 0.01
C LEU A 244 9.52 -13.01 -0.47
N THR A 245 10.59 -12.87 0.32
CA THR A 245 11.77 -12.09 -0.09
C THR A 245 12.48 -12.74 -1.28
N SER A 246 12.57 -14.07 -1.33
CA SER A 246 13.16 -14.80 -2.45
C SER A 246 12.36 -14.60 -3.74
N GLN A 247 11.04 -14.74 -3.70
CA GLN A 247 10.14 -14.47 -4.83
C GLN A 247 10.25 -13.01 -5.29
N ALA A 248 10.27 -12.06 -4.34
CA ALA A 248 10.46 -10.64 -4.62
C ALA A 248 11.80 -10.37 -5.31
N PHE A 249 12.89 -10.99 -4.83
CA PHE A 249 14.23 -10.85 -5.40
C PHE A 249 14.28 -11.38 -6.83
N ARG A 250 13.71 -12.57 -7.11
CA ARG A 250 13.62 -13.13 -8.47
C ARG A 250 12.93 -12.16 -9.43
N TRP A 251 11.76 -11.64 -9.04
CA TRP A 251 11.04 -10.68 -9.85
C TRP A 251 11.83 -9.39 -10.08
N ALA A 252 12.42 -8.82 -9.02
CA ALA A 252 13.18 -7.59 -9.11
C ALA A 252 14.46 -7.76 -9.93
N ARG A 253 15.14 -8.92 -9.87
CA ARG A 253 16.28 -9.22 -10.75
C ARG A 253 15.85 -9.19 -12.22
N GLY A 254 14.63 -9.64 -12.49
CA GLY A 254 13.92 -9.58 -13.76
C GLY A 254 13.58 -8.16 -14.24
N ASN A 255 13.14 -7.28 -13.35
CA ASN A 255 12.38 -6.09 -13.73
C ASN A 255 12.93 -4.77 -13.18
N LYS A 256 13.64 -4.80 -12.04
CA LYS A 256 14.16 -3.66 -11.27
C LYS A 256 15.50 -4.02 -10.62
N PHE A 257 16.54 -4.14 -11.44
CA PHE A 257 17.86 -4.62 -11.00
C PHE A 257 18.46 -3.79 -9.87
N GLU A 258 18.25 -2.46 -9.92
CA GLU A 258 18.67 -1.50 -8.90
C GLU A 258 18.11 -1.82 -7.51
N LEU A 259 16.87 -2.34 -7.45
CA LEU A 259 16.24 -2.74 -6.19
C LEU A 259 16.96 -3.95 -5.56
N THR A 260 17.33 -4.94 -6.37
CA THR A 260 18.12 -6.10 -5.88
C THR A 260 19.52 -5.68 -5.43
N THR A 261 20.15 -4.73 -6.13
CA THR A 261 21.47 -4.22 -5.77
C THR A 261 21.43 -3.48 -4.44
N ALA A 262 20.43 -2.60 -4.26
CA ALA A 262 20.21 -1.88 -3.02
C ALA A 262 19.91 -2.82 -1.85
N PHE A 263 19.14 -3.89 -2.08
CA PHE A 263 18.82 -4.89 -1.07
C PHE A 263 20.07 -5.61 -0.54
N LEU A 264 21.04 -5.95 -1.38
CA LEU A 264 22.20 -6.74 -0.96
C LEU A 264 23.17 -5.98 -0.02
N LEU A 265 23.26 -4.65 -0.13
CA LEU A 265 24.20 -3.81 0.66
C LEU A 265 25.64 -4.37 0.69
N GLY A 266 26.12 -4.84 -0.46
CA GLY A 266 27.48 -5.38 -0.58
C GLY A 266 27.68 -6.81 -0.05
N LYS A 267 26.63 -7.47 0.44
CA LYS A 267 26.65 -8.91 0.75
C LYS A 267 26.36 -9.74 -0.51
N SER A 268 26.78 -11.01 -0.51
CA SER A 268 26.48 -11.95 -1.61
C SER A 268 25.03 -12.43 -1.57
N ILE A 269 24.55 -12.94 -2.70
CA ILE A 269 23.24 -13.59 -2.80
C ILE A 269 23.22 -14.85 -1.92
N GLU A 270 24.30 -15.63 -1.96
CA GLU A 270 24.51 -16.81 -1.11
C GLU A 270 24.33 -16.50 0.38
N SER A 271 24.79 -15.34 0.85
CA SER A 271 24.68 -15.00 2.28
C SER A 271 23.23 -14.82 2.77
N TYR A 272 22.29 -14.50 1.87
CA TYR A 272 20.87 -14.34 2.18
C TYR A 272 20.05 -15.59 1.86
N PHE A 273 20.35 -16.22 0.71
CA PHE A 273 19.47 -17.22 0.11
C PHE A 273 20.15 -18.59 -0.12
N GLY A 274 21.46 -18.71 0.16
CA GLY A 274 22.25 -19.91 -0.10
C GLY A 274 22.79 -20.02 -1.53
N ALA A 275 23.76 -20.92 -1.71
CA ALA A 275 24.49 -21.07 -2.97
C ALA A 275 23.62 -21.54 -4.15
N GLU A 276 22.62 -22.39 -3.89
CA GLU A 276 21.70 -22.87 -4.93
C GLU A 276 20.90 -21.72 -5.55
N PHE A 277 20.39 -20.80 -4.72
CA PHE A 277 19.67 -19.62 -5.20
C PHE A 277 20.60 -18.65 -5.94
N GLU A 278 21.85 -18.50 -5.50
CA GLU A 278 22.83 -17.69 -6.24
C GLU A 278 23.12 -18.26 -7.64
N ALA A 279 23.30 -19.58 -7.75
CA ALA A 279 23.48 -20.25 -9.04
C ALA A 279 22.27 -20.03 -9.96
N GLU A 280 21.04 -20.10 -9.43
CA GLU A 280 19.80 -19.78 -10.15
C GLU A 280 19.84 -18.34 -10.69
N MET A 281 20.22 -17.36 -9.86
CA MET A 281 20.24 -15.94 -10.27
C MET A 281 21.30 -15.66 -11.33
N GLN A 282 22.46 -16.31 -11.25
CA GLN A 282 23.51 -16.22 -12.26
C GLN A 282 23.03 -16.74 -13.63
N LEU A 283 22.20 -17.80 -13.65
CA LEU A 283 21.59 -18.32 -14.88
C LEU A 283 20.58 -17.33 -15.49
N ILE A 284 19.76 -16.68 -14.66
CA ILE A 284 18.83 -15.62 -15.12
C ILE A 284 19.61 -14.46 -15.76
N ASP A 285 20.69 -14.02 -15.11
CA ASP A 285 21.52 -12.92 -15.63
C ASP A 285 22.19 -13.30 -16.96
N ALA A 286 22.71 -14.52 -17.07
CA ALA A 286 23.31 -15.03 -18.31
C ALA A 286 22.30 -15.08 -19.46
N THR A 287 21.07 -15.54 -19.18
CA THR A 287 19.99 -15.62 -20.17
C THR A 287 19.62 -14.23 -20.71
N LYS A 288 19.44 -13.25 -19.82
CA LYS A 288 19.13 -11.86 -20.21
C LYS A 288 20.23 -11.20 -21.03
N LYS A 289 21.49 -11.48 -20.71
CA LYS A 289 22.63 -10.96 -21.47
C LYS A 289 22.58 -11.47 -22.91
N ASN A 290 22.30 -12.77 -23.09
CA ASN A 290 22.15 -13.36 -24.42
C ASN A 290 20.98 -12.73 -25.18
N ASP A 291 19.82 -12.56 -24.56
CA ASP A 291 18.65 -11.91 -25.19
C ASP A 291 18.96 -10.47 -25.63
N THR A 292 19.71 -9.73 -24.80
CA THR A 292 20.11 -8.35 -25.08
C THR A 292 21.07 -8.28 -26.27
N GLU A 293 22.06 -9.17 -26.30
CA GLU A 293 23.02 -9.27 -27.41
C GLU A 293 22.33 -9.69 -28.72
N GLU A 294 21.40 -10.64 -28.67
CA GLU A 294 20.62 -11.07 -29.82
C GLU A 294 19.70 -9.95 -30.36
N ASN A 295 18.99 -9.25 -29.48
CA ASN A 295 18.15 -8.11 -29.86
C ASN A 295 18.98 -6.97 -30.47
N LEU A 296 20.17 -6.69 -29.91
CA LEU A 296 21.08 -5.71 -30.46
C LEU A 296 21.60 -6.12 -31.84
N LYS A 297 21.85 -7.42 -32.06
CA LYS A 297 22.24 -7.97 -33.36
C LYS A 297 21.11 -7.83 -34.39
N LYS A 298 19.89 -8.25 -34.04
CA LYS A 298 18.68 -8.10 -34.88
C LYS A 298 18.42 -6.63 -35.26
N MET A 299 18.57 -5.71 -34.31
CA MET A 299 18.42 -4.27 -34.57
C MET A 299 19.50 -3.74 -35.53
N LYS A 300 20.76 -4.19 -35.40
CA LYS A 300 21.85 -3.82 -36.32
C LYS A 300 21.62 -4.37 -37.73
N GLU A 301 21.11 -5.59 -37.85
CA GLU A 301 20.77 -6.22 -39.13
C GLU A 301 19.61 -5.51 -39.82
N SER A 302 18.53 -5.21 -39.10
CA SER A 302 17.39 -4.43 -39.63
C SER A 302 17.84 -3.05 -40.15
N LYS A 303 18.67 -2.31 -39.40
CA LYS A 303 19.22 -1.02 -39.86
C LYS A 303 20.08 -1.13 -41.11
N ARG A 304 20.80 -2.26 -41.30
CA ARG A 304 21.58 -2.51 -42.53
C ARG A 304 20.66 -2.73 -43.72
N THR A 305 19.60 -3.52 -43.55
CA THR A 305 18.62 -3.80 -44.61
C THR A 305 17.92 -2.52 -45.05
N THR A 306 17.43 -1.71 -44.11
CA THR A 306 16.79 -0.42 -44.43
C THR A 306 17.74 0.53 -45.17
N LYS A 307 19.00 0.64 -44.73
CA LYS A 307 20.00 1.47 -45.42
C LYS A 307 20.29 1.00 -46.85
N VAL A 308 20.30 -0.32 -47.08
CA VAL A 308 20.47 -0.88 -48.43
C VAL A 308 19.26 -0.57 -49.32
N GLU A 309 18.04 -0.63 -48.78
CA GLU A 309 16.82 -0.26 -49.50
C GLU A 309 16.77 1.24 -49.85
N GLU A 310 17.14 2.13 -48.92
CA GLU A 310 17.24 3.58 -49.16
C GLU A 310 18.27 3.91 -50.26
N LEU A 311 19.41 3.21 -50.28
CA LEU A 311 20.43 3.37 -51.32
C LEU A 311 19.93 2.91 -52.69
N LYS A 312 19.19 1.79 -52.75
CA LYS A 312 18.57 1.32 -54.00
C LYS A 312 17.53 2.31 -54.51
N GLU A 313 16.72 2.90 -53.63
CA GLU A 313 15.70 3.88 -54.02
C GLU A 313 16.33 5.20 -54.51
N THR A 314 17.43 5.64 -53.89
CA THR A 314 18.17 6.84 -54.34
C THR A 314 18.85 6.62 -55.69
N ASP A 315 19.39 5.43 -55.94
CA ASP A 315 19.95 5.08 -57.25
C ASP A 315 18.86 4.99 -58.33
N SER A 316 17.69 4.40 -58.04
CA SER A 316 16.55 4.39 -58.96
C SER A 316 16.05 5.81 -59.28
N LYS A 317 15.97 6.72 -58.29
CA LYS A 317 15.58 8.12 -58.51
C LYS A 317 16.60 8.91 -59.34
N LYS A 318 17.90 8.59 -59.23
CA LYS A 318 18.94 9.19 -60.09
C LYS A 318 18.77 8.77 -61.55
N VAL A 319 18.46 7.50 -61.81
CA VAL A 319 18.23 7.00 -63.18
C VAL A 319 17.01 7.67 -63.82
N VAL A 320 15.91 7.86 -63.09
CA VAL A 320 14.68 8.51 -63.61
C VAL A 320 14.90 10.00 -63.91
N LYS A 321 15.74 10.72 -63.13
CA LYS A 321 16.07 12.12 -63.42
C LYS A 321 16.91 12.32 -64.68
N GLN A 322 17.60 11.29 -65.18
CA GLN A 322 18.37 11.37 -66.42
C GLN A 322 17.53 11.20 -67.69
N THR A 323 16.26 10.79 -67.57
CA THR A 323 15.37 10.50 -68.72
C THR A 323 14.28 11.55 -68.95
N LEU A 324 14.10 12.51 -68.04
CA LEU A 324 13.12 13.59 -68.19
C LEU A 324 13.81 14.87 -68.68
N LEU A 325 13.81 15.06 -70.00
CA LEU A 325 14.05 16.36 -70.62
C LEU A 325 13.01 17.37 -70.09
N PRO A 326 13.39 18.63 -69.87
CA PRO A 326 12.48 19.65 -69.38
C PRO A 326 11.39 19.90 -70.43
N ILE A 327 10.13 19.64 -70.05
CA ILE A 327 8.97 20.18 -70.75
C ILE A 327 8.78 21.58 -70.19
N ASP A 328 9.00 22.60 -71.02
CA ASP A 328 8.69 23.99 -70.70
C ASP A 328 7.18 24.12 -70.44
N ILE A 329 6.83 24.31 -69.17
CA ILE A 329 5.47 24.68 -68.78
C ILE A 329 5.51 26.18 -68.50
N GLU A 330 4.93 26.95 -69.42
CA GLU A 330 4.67 28.39 -69.28
C GLU A 330 3.91 28.66 -67.97
N LYS A 331 4.56 29.40 -67.07
CA LYS A 331 3.93 29.93 -65.85
C LYS A 331 3.00 31.08 -66.24
N THR A 332 1.70 30.84 -66.15
CA THR A 332 0.67 31.87 -66.11
C THR A 332 0.60 32.43 -64.68
N GLU A 333 1.08 33.66 -64.48
CA GLU A 333 1.00 34.38 -63.20
C GLU A 333 -0.42 34.89 -62.96
N ALA A 334 -1.09 34.33 -61.95
CA ALA A 334 -2.32 34.89 -61.40
C ALA A 334 -1.99 35.80 -60.20
N LYS A 335 -2.32 37.09 -60.34
CA LYS A 335 -2.23 38.11 -59.28
C LYS A 335 -3.22 37.80 -58.15
N PRO A 336 -2.82 37.95 -56.86
CA PRO A 336 -3.77 37.92 -55.76
C PRO A 336 -4.42 39.30 -55.56
N GLU A 337 -5.76 39.34 -55.61
CA GLU A 337 -6.60 40.44 -55.14
C GLU A 337 -6.53 40.52 -53.60
N THR A 338 -6.17 41.70 -53.08
CA THR A 338 -6.36 42.09 -51.68
C THR A 338 -7.80 42.53 -51.47
N LYS A 339 -8.50 41.94 -50.49
CA LYS A 339 -9.76 42.46 -49.93
C LYS A 339 -9.59 42.81 -48.46
N GLU A 340 -10.23 43.92 -48.12
CA GLU A 340 -10.34 44.65 -46.86
C GLU A 340 -10.98 43.87 -45.70
#